data_AF-A0A967GGD3-F1
#
_entry.id   AF-A0A967GGD3-F1
#
_cell.length_a   1.000
_cell.length_b   1.000
_cell.length_c   1.000
_cell.angle_alpha   90.00
_cell.angle_beta   90.00
_cell.angle_gamma   90.00
#
_symmetry.space_group_name_H-M   'P 1'
#
loop_
_entity.id
_entity.type
_entity.pdbx_description
1 polymer ?
#
loop_
_entity_poly.entity_id
_entity_poly.type
_entity_poly.pdbx_seq_one_letter_code
_entity_poly.pdbx_strand_id
1 'polypeptide(L)'
;EAVSYESDWCRLDNVRMNLRPVQRPHPPLWFAANHDNAVRRAARLGDCWYINPHATLETNRRQMALYVAERRAAGLPLPTAVPCRKEIFCA
;
A
#
# COMPACT_ATOMS: atom_id res chain seq x y z
N GLU A 1 0.41 -21.87 -3.61
CA GLU A 1 0.30 -22.37 -5.00
C GLU A 1 1.64 -22.15 -5.69
N ALA A 2 1.87 -22.72 -6.87
CA ALA A 2 3.00 -22.29 -7.70
C ALA A 2 2.60 -21.05 -8.50
N VAL A 3 3.55 -20.17 -8.78
CA VAL A 3 3.33 -18.94 -9.54
C VAL A 3 4.32 -18.87 -10.68
N SER A 4 3.81 -18.67 -11.90
CA SER A 4 4.58 -18.22 -13.04
C SER A 4 4.15 -16.80 -13.39
N TYR A 5 5.09 -15.94 -13.75
CA TYR A 5 4.85 -14.53 -14.08
C TYR A 5 5.91 -14.04 -15.05
N GLU A 6 5.54 -13.21 -16.01
CA GLU A 6 6.47 -12.61 -16.96
C GLU A 6 6.11 -11.15 -17.21
N SER A 7 7.12 -10.30 -17.16
CA SER A 7 7.06 -8.87 -17.42
C SER A 7 8.46 -8.38 -17.79
N ASP A 8 8.56 -7.14 -18.25
CA ASP A 8 9.86 -6.50 -18.57
C ASP A 8 10.84 -6.48 -17.37
N TRP A 9 10.36 -6.69 -16.14
CA TRP A 9 11.13 -6.50 -14.90
C TRP A 9 11.27 -7.76 -14.05
N CYS A 10 10.46 -8.79 -14.30
CA CYS A 10 10.40 -9.98 -13.46
C CYS A 10 9.91 -11.18 -14.25
N ARG A 11 10.66 -12.28 -14.16
CA ARG A 11 10.29 -13.59 -14.68
C ARG A 11 10.33 -14.62 -13.54
N LEU A 12 9.19 -15.26 -13.29
CA LEU A 12 9.03 -16.38 -12.38
C LEU A 12 8.57 -17.60 -13.18
N ASP A 13 9.22 -18.74 -12.96
CA ASP A 13 8.88 -20.00 -13.60
C ASP A 13 8.52 -21.04 -12.53
N ASN A 14 7.21 -21.31 -12.38
CA ASN A 14 6.64 -22.33 -11.50
C ASN A 14 7.17 -22.27 -10.05
N VAL A 15 7.38 -21.06 -9.53
CA VAL A 15 8.02 -20.84 -8.22
C VAL A 15 7.01 -21.10 -7.11
N ARG A 16 7.45 -21.78 -6.03
CA ARG A 16 6.65 -22.04 -4.83
C ARG A 16 7.31 -21.42 -3.60
N MET A 17 6.47 -20.89 -2.71
CA MET A 17 6.91 -20.40 -1.41
C MET A 17 6.98 -21.56 -0.41
N ASN A 18 8.18 -21.87 0.10
CA ASN A 18 8.42 -22.99 1.02
C ASN A 18 7.89 -22.73 2.44
N LEU A 19 7.91 -21.46 2.88
CA LEU A 19 7.36 -21.03 4.17
C LEU A 19 6.16 -20.13 3.92
N ARG A 20 4.98 -20.56 4.38
CA ARG A 20 3.75 -19.78 4.21
C ARG A 20 3.48 -18.91 5.43
N PRO A 21 2.97 -17.68 5.24
CA PRO A 21 2.48 -16.86 6.34
C PRO A 21 1.40 -17.60 7.15
N VAL A 22 1.39 -17.35 8.45
CA VAL A 22 0.34 -17.86 9.35
C VAL A 22 -0.99 -17.15 9.10
N GLN A 23 -0.95 -15.85 8.79
CA GLN A 23 -2.13 -15.04 8.51
C GLN A 23 -2.85 -15.48 7.22
N ARG A 24 -4.18 -15.49 7.26
CA ARG A 24 -5.06 -15.77 6.10
C ARG A 24 -5.94 -14.55 5.78
N PRO A 25 -6.28 -14.31 4.50
CA PRO A 25 -5.78 -15.01 3.31
C PRO A 25 -4.29 -14.72 3.03
N HIS A 26 -3.80 -13.57 3.50
CA HIS A 26 -2.40 -13.16 3.50
C HIS A 26 -2.19 -12.14 4.63
N PRO A 27 -0.93 -11.84 5.01
CA PRO A 27 -0.65 -10.70 5.88
C PRO A 27 -1.12 -9.38 5.25
N PRO A 28 -1.44 -8.35 6.05
CA PRO A 28 -1.73 -7.02 5.52
C PRO A 28 -0.53 -6.46 4.74
N LEU A 29 -0.77 -5.95 3.54
CA LEU A 29 0.22 -5.32 2.67
C LEU A 29 0.06 -3.81 2.71
N TRP A 30 0.98 -3.13 3.41
CA TRP A 30 0.96 -1.68 3.58
C TRP A 30 1.98 -1.03 2.65
N PHE A 31 1.56 0.01 1.94
CA PHE A 31 2.40 0.70 0.97
C PHE A 31 2.79 2.08 1.50
N ALA A 32 4.08 2.35 1.64
CA ALA A 32 4.59 3.71 1.81
C ALA A 32 4.65 4.38 0.43
N ALA A 33 4.06 5.58 0.33
CA ALA A 33 4.00 6.31 -0.93
C ALA A 33 4.03 7.81 -0.67
N ASN A 34 4.86 8.52 -1.45
CA ASN A 34 5.05 9.96 -1.32
C ASN A 34 4.54 10.73 -2.55
N HIS A 35 4.60 10.13 -3.74
CA HIS A 35 4.16 10.74 -5.00
C HIS A 35 2.74 10.32 -5.35
N ASP A 36 1.97 11.18 -5.99
CA ASP A 36 0.55 10.93 -6.32
C ASP A 36 0.31 9.62 -7.08
N ASN A 37 1.18 9.29 -8.05
CA ASN A 37 1.06 8.03 -8.80
C ASN A 37 1.30 6.81 -7.91
N ALA A 38 2.20 6.91 -6.93
CA ALA A 38 2.42 5.86 -5.94
C ALA A 38 1.25 5.77 -4.94
N VAL A 39 0.64 6.90 -4.55
CA VAL A 39 -0.57 6.93 -3.70
C VAL A 39 -1.75 6.27 -4.42
N ARG A 40 -1.96 6.56 -5.72
CA ARG A 40 -2.95 5.86 -6.54
C ARG A 40 -2.66 4.36 -6.63
N ARG A 41 -1.39 3.96 -6.79
CA ARG A 41 -1.00 2.54 -6.78
C ARG A 41 -1.30 1.88 -5.43
N ALA A 42 -1.00 2.53 -4.32
CA ALA A 42 -1.33 2.06 -2.98
C ALA A 42 -2.85 1.88 -2.80
N ALA A 43 -3.64 2.80 -3.35
CA ALA A 43 -5.10 2.72 -3.31
C ALA A 43 -5.67 1.48 -4.02
N ARG A 44 -5.05 1.06 -5.13
CA ARG A 44 -5.47 -0.10 -5.94
C ARG A 44 -4.94 -1.45 -5.43
N LEU A 45 -3.74 -1.48 -4.87
CA LEU A 45 -3.03 -2.74 -4.57
C LEU A 45 -2.82 -3.01 -3.08
N GLY A 46 -2.82 -1.98 -2.24
CA GLY A 46 -2.52 -2.10 -0.82
C GLY A 46 -3.76 -2.30 0.05
N ASP A 47 -3.55 -2.86 1.24
CA ASP A 47 -4.56 -2.90 2.29
C ASP A 47 -4.69 -1.54 2.98
N CYS A 48 -3.60 -0.77 3.04
CA CYS A 48 -3.61 0.64 3.44
C CYS A 48 -2.43 1.42 2.84
N TRP A 49 -2.53 2.75 2.92
CA TRP A 49 -1.45 3.67 2.64
C TRP A 49 -0.76 4.13 3.93
N TYR A 50 0.55 3.90 4.01
CA TYR A 50 1.41 4.44 5.06
C TYR A 50 1.77 5.88 4.74
N ILE A 51 1.10 6.81 5.42
CA ILE A 51 1.13 8.24 5.12
C ILE A 51 2.54 8.78 5.33
N ASN A 52 3.01 9.61 4.39
CA ASN A 52 4.32 10.26 4.46
C ASN A 52 4.42 11.14 5.72
N PRO A 53 5.32 10.81 6.67
CA PRO A 53 5.46 11.55 7.92
C PRO A 53 6.08 12.94 7.72
N HIS A 54 6.88 13.12 6.66
CA HIS A 54 7.64 14.35 6.36
C HIS A 54 6.86 15.35 5.49
N ALA A 55 5.77 14.94 4.86
CA ALA A 55 4.94 15.83 4.07
C ALA A 55 4.13 16.80 4.96
N THR A 56 3.81 17.97 4.40
CA THR A 56 2.88 18.91 5.04
C THR A 56 1.51 18.27 5.24
N LEU A 57 0.78 18.73 6.26
CA LEU A 57 -0.59 18.26 6.50
C LEU A 57 -1.49 18.49 5.28
N GLU A 58 -1.32 19.64 4.60
CA GLU A 58 -2.06 19.97 3.38
C GLU A 58 -1.80 18.96 2.26
N THR A 59 -0.53 18.62 2.01
CA THR A 59 -0.15 17.61 1.01
C THR A 59 -0.79 16.26 1.33
N ASN A 60 -0.67 15.82 2.59
CA ASN A 60 -1.25 14.55 3.03
C ASN A 60 -2.79 14.55 2.92
N ARG A 61 -3.45 15.67 3.22
CA ARG A 61 -4.91 15.80 3.07
C ARG A 61 -5.35 15.68 1.62
N ARG A 62 -4.65 16.37 0.70
CA ARG A 62 -4.90 16.29 -0.75
C ARG A 62 -4.69 14.87 -1.27
N GLN A 63 -3.60 14.22 -0.87
CA GLN A 63 -3.29 12.85 -1.27
C GLN A 63 -4.24 11.82 -0.65
N MET A 64 -4.77 12.06 0.55
CA MET A 64 -5.80 11.21 1.13
C MET A 64 -7.10 11.27 0.32
N ALA A 65 -7.51 12.46 -0.13
CA ALA A 65 -8.66 12.59 -1.03
C ALA A 65 -8.43 11.82 -2.34
N LEU A 66 -7.22 11.91 -2.90
CA LEU A 66 -6.82 11.16 -4.08
C LEU A 66 -6.87 9.63 -3.85
N TYR A 67 -6.30 9.17 -2.74
CA TYR A 67 -6.30 7.76 -2.34
C TYR A 67 -7.73 7.21 -2.22
N VAL A 68 -8.61 7.93 -1.53
CA VAL A 68 -10.01 7.53 -1.33
C VAL A 68 -10.76 7.48 -2.66
N ALA A 69 -10.57 8.49 -3.52
CA ALA A 69 -11.22 8.51 -4.84
C ALA A 69 -10.78 7.32 -5.70
N GLU A 70 -9.47 7.06 -5.78
CA GLU A 70 -8.93 5.95 -6.57
C GLU A 70 -9.37 4.58 -6.03
N ARG A 71 -9.38 4.41 -4.71
CA ARG A 71 -9.80 3.15 -4.07
C ARG A 71 -11.29 2.87 -4.30
N ARG A 72 -12.13 3.91 -4.24
CA ARG A 72 -13.55 3.81 -4.59
C ARG A 72 -13.75 3.47 -6.06
N ALA A 73 -12.99 4.11 -6.96
CA ALA A 73 -13.04 3.80 -8.39
C ALA A 73 -12.64 2.34 -8.69
N ALA A 74 -11.72 1.77 -7.89
CA ALA A 74 -11.35 0.37 -7.95
C ALA A 74 -12.37 -0.59 -7.31
N GLY A 75 -13.49 -0.09 -6.75
CA GLY A 75 -14.51 -0.91 -6.09
C GLY A 75 -14.06 -1.53 -4.77
N LEU A 76 -12.98 -1.03 -4.16
CA LEU A 76 -12.41 -1.57 -2.93
C LEU A 76 -12.98 -0.86 -1.68
N PRO A 77 -13.19 -1.59 -0.56
CA PRO A 77 -13.62 -0.98 0.69
C PRO A 77 -12.55 -0.02 1.24
N LEU A 78 -12.95 0.96 2.03
CA LEU A 78 -11.99 1.83 2.73
C LEU A 78 -11.07 1.01 3.65
N PRO A 79 -9.80 1.41 3.81
CA PRO A 79 -8.86 0.67 4.63
C PRO A 79 -9.30 0.68 6.10
N THR A 80 -9.11 -0.44 6.80
CA THR A 80 -9.40 -0.56 8.23
C THR A 80 -8.35 0.11 9.10
N ALA A 81 -7.18 0.42 8.54
CA ALA A 81 -6.10 1.14 9.20
C ALA A 81 -5.66 2.36 8.36
N VAL A 82 -5.36 3.47 9.04
CA VAL A 82 -4.82 4.69 8.44
C VAL A 82 -3.53 5.08 9.18
N PRO A 83 -2.42 4.34 8.95
CA PRO A 83 -1.20 4.55 9.72
C PRO A 83 -0.55 5.89 9.37
N CYS A 84 -0.21 6.65 10.41
CA CYS A 84 0.56 7.88 10.33
C CYS A 84 1.68 7.82 11.37
N ARG A 85 2.88 8.27 10.99
CA ARG A 85 4.01 8.44 11.90
C ARG A 85 4.28 9.92 12.12
N LYS A 86 4.57 10.28 13.35
CA LYS A 86 5.12 11.59 13.72
C LYS A 86 6.31 11.38 14.64
N GLU A 87 7.38 12.12 14.37
CA GLU A 87 8.57 12.14 15.22
C GLU A 87 8.36 13.26 16.24
N ILE A 88 8.45 12.92 17.52
CA ILE A 88 8.27 13.84 18.65
C ILE A 88 9.57 13.78 19.46
N PHE A 89 10.11 14.95 19.77
CA PHE A 89 11.22 15.11 20.70
C PHE A 89 10.70 15.82 21.95
N CYS A 90 10.91 15.19 23.11
CA CYS A 90 10.64 15.78 24.43
C CYS A 90 11.98 15.90 25.15
N ALA A 91 12.33 17.12 25.56
CA ALA A 91 13.51 17.41 26.38
C ALA A 91 13.17 17.41 27.87
#